data_AF-A0A229RLG7-F1
#
_entry.id   AF-A0A229RLG7-F1
#
_cell.length_a   1.000
_cell.length_b   1.000
_cell.length_c   1.000
_cell.angle_alpha   90.00
_cell.angle_beta   90.00
_cell.angle_gamma   90.00
#
_symmetry.space_group_name_H-M   'P 1'
#
loop_
_entity.id
_entity.type
_entity.pdbx_description
1 polymer ?
#
loop_
_entity_poly.entity_id
_entity_poly.type
_entity_poly.pdbx_seq_one_letter_code
_entity_poly.pdbx_strand_id
1 'polypeptide(L)'
;MNEQGQYARYQEDSKVLAAIGACLDAQLAPIEVRLPKTLARAAAAAWDRDELDEIGEETHEQYALRDRAGELALIGLVISERGRWEGDEVVVDLDVAAVGAAVRAAR
;
A
#
# COMPACT_ATOMS: atom_id res chain seq x y z
N MET A 1 26.50 -26.07 -5.66
CA MET A 1 25.71 -24.94 -6.21
C MET A 1 25.99 -23.75 -5.31
N ASN A 2 26.72 -22.74 -5.79
CA ASN A 2 27.11 -21.59 -4.96
C ASN A 2 25.91 -20.65 -4.73
N GLU A 3 25.95 -19.89 -3.64
CA GLU A 3 24.87 -18.96 -3.26
C GLU A 3 24.62 -17.92 -4.37
N GLN A 4 25.67 -17.43 -5.02
CA GLN A 4 25.58 -16.50 -6.14
C GLN A 4 24.74 -17.03 -7.32
N GLY A 5 24.86 -18.33 -7.66
CA GLY A 5 24.02 -18.95 -8.69
C GLY A 5 22.55 -19.09 -8.28
N GLN A 6 22.27 -19.21 -6.98
CA GLN A 6 20.90 -19.29 -6.47
C GLN A 6 20.21 -17.92 -6.50
N TYR A 7 20.89 -16.86 -6.04
CA TYR A 7 20.35 -15.49 -6.08
C TYR A 7 20.15 -14.98 -7.51
N ALA A 8 21.05 -15.32 -8.45
CA ALA A 8 20.85 -15.00 -9.86
C ALA A 8 19.57 -15.65 -10.41
N ARG A 9 19.32 -16.92 -10.07
CA ARG A 9 18.07 -17.60 -10.46
C ARG A 9 16.84 -16.94 -9.83
N TYR A 10 16.89 -16.62 -8.54
CA TYR A 10 15.79 -15.92 -7.87
C TYR A 10 15.50 -14.55 -8.47
N GLN A 11 16.53 -13.85 -8.93
CA GLN A 11 16.36 -12.58 -9.63
C GLN A 11 15.64 -12.77 -10.97
N GLU A 12 16.02 -13.78 -11.76
CA GLU A 12 15.32 -14.08 -13.01
C GLU A 12 13.88 -14.53 -12.77
N ASP A 13 13.65 -15.42 -11.80
CA ASP A 13 12.31 -15.85 -11.39
C ASP A 13 11.46 -14.64 -10.97
N SER A 14 12.03 -13.71 -10.19
CA SER A 14 11.35 -12.50 -9.75
C SER A 14 10.93 -11.60 -10.91
N LYS A 15 11.74 -11.47 -11.97
CA LYS A 15 11.36 -10.70 -13.18
C LYS A 15 10.15 -11.29 -13.88
N VAL A 16 10.11 -12.63 -14.02
CA VAL A 16 8.97 -13.32 -14.63
C VAL A 16 7.70 -13.11 -13.80
N LEU A 17 7.80 -13.26 -12.48
CA LEU A 17 6.66 -13.05 -11.58
C LEU A 17 6.19 -11.58 -11.57
N ALA A 18 7.11 -10.61 -11.68
CA ALA A 18 6.76 -9.20 -11.83
C ALA A 18 6.01 -8.93 -13.15
N ALA A 19 6.42 -9.57 -14.25
CA ALA A 19 5.72 -9.46 -15.53
C ALA A 19 4.30 -10.04 -15.47
N ILE A 20 4.11 -11.16 -14.76
CA ILE A 20 2.77 -11.70 -14.47
C ILE A 20 1.95 -10.67 -13.68
N GLY A 21 2.55 -10.06 -12.65
CA GLY A 21 1.91 -9.00 -11.87
C GLY A 21 1.40 -7.85 -12.73
N ALA A 22 2.23 -7.33 -13.66
CA ALA A 22 1.82 -6.27 -14.58
C ALA A 22 0.67 -6.67 -15.51
N CYS A 23 0.65 -7.93 -15.98
CA CYS A 23 -0.47 -8.44 -16.76
C CYS A 23 -1.77 -8.52 -15.95
N LEU A 24 -1.68 -8.90 -14.67
CA LEU A 24 -2.83 -8.99 -13.79
C LEU A 24 -3.37 -7.60 -13.44
N ASP A 25 -2.49 -6.65 -13.12
CA ASP A 25 -2.83 -5.27 -12.74
C ASP A 25 -3.77 -4.61 -13.76
N ALA A 26 -3.49 -4.78 -15.06
CA ALA A 26 -4.32 -4.25 -16.14
C ALA A 26 -5.75 -4.85 -16.24
N GLN A 27 -6.02 -5.95 -15.54
CA GLN A 27 -7.28 -6.70 -15.59
C GLN A 27 -8.08 -6.60 -14.28
N LEU A 28 -7.44 -6.19 -13.19
CA LEU A 28 -8.07 -6.18 -11.88
C LEU A 28 -8.95 -4.96 -11.72
N ALA A 29 -10.21 -5.20 -11.35
CA ALA A 29 -11.08 -4.13 -10.89
C ALA A 29 -10.79 -3.83 -9.41
N PRO A 30 -10.96 -2.58 -8.97
CA PRO A 30 -11.00 -2.24 -7.56
C PRO A 30 -12.00 -3.12 -6.79
N ILE A 31 -11.68 -3.41 -5.54
CA ILE A 31 -12.53 -4.17 -4.62
C ILE A 31 -13.26 -3.19 -3.71
N GLU A 32 -14.59 -3.31 -3.64
CA GLU A 32 -15.38 -2.59 -2.65
C GLU A 32 -15.10 -3.16 -1.25
N VAL A 33 -14.63 -2.30 -0.34
CA VAL A 33 -14.37 -2.65 1.06
C VAL A 33 -15.16 -1.76 2.00
N ARG A 34 -15.41 -2.27 3.22
CA ARG A 34 -16.07 -1.54 4.30
C ARG A 34 -15.11 -1.36 5.47
N LEU A 35 -14.95 -0.12 5.92
CA LEU A 35 -14.04 0.26 7.00
C LEU A 35 -14.81 0.94 8.13
N PRO A 36 -14.47 0.68 9.41
CA PRO A 36 -14.98 1.47 10.51
C PRO A 36 -14.69 2.95 10.31
N LYS A 37 -15.69 3.80 10.53
CA LYS A 37 -15.60 5.25 10.33
C LYS A 37 -14.44 5.91 11.08
N THR A 38 -14.12 5.40 12.27
CA THR A 38 -13.00 5.88 13.08
C THR A 38 -11.67 5.64 12.40
N LEU A 39 -11.47 4.45 11.82
CA LEU A 39 -10.25 4.10 11.08
C LEU A 39 -10.17 4.86 9.75
N ALA A 40 -11.29 4.96 9.03
CA ALA A 40 -11.33 5.71 7.78
C ALA A 40 -10.97 7.20 7.97
N ARG A 41 -11.47 7.82 9.04
CA ARG A 41 -11.08 9.20 9.41
C ARG A 41 -9.60 9.32 9.78
N ALA A 42 -9.06 8.34 10.53
CA ALA A 42 -7.65 8.36 10.89
C ALA A 42 -6.75 8.24 9.64
N ALA A 43 -7.13 7.40 8.67
CA ALA A 43 -6.42 7.27 7.41
C ALA A 43 -6.47 8.57 6.59
N ALA A 44 -7.65 9.18 6.44
CA ALA A 44 -7.81 10.46 5.76
C ALA A 44 -6.97 11.56 6.43
N ALA A 45 -7.03 11.67 7.76
CA ALA A 45 -6.23 12.64 8.51
C ALA A 45 -4.72 12.40 8.41
N ALA A 46 -4.27 11.15 8.22
CA ALA A 46 -2.86 10.84 7.99
C ALA A 46 -2.40 11.29 6.61
N TRP A 47 -3.26 11.18 5.59
CA TRP A 47 -2.99 11.68 4.23
C TRP A 47 -2.97 13.22 4.17
N ASP A 48 -3.93 13.88 4.83
CA ASP A 48 -4.07 15.34 4.81
C ASP A 48 -3.03 16.07 5.67
N ARG A 49 -2.18 15.34 6.41
CA ARG A 49 -1.17 15.96 7.27
C ARG A 49 0.01 16.44 6.43
N ASP A 50 0.31 17.73 6.54
CA ASP A 50 1.57 18.28 6.08
C ASP A 50 2.73 17.84 7.00
N GLU A 51 3.74 17.19 6.43
CA GLU A 51 5.01 16.92 7.10
C GLU A 51 6.07 17.89 6.58
N LEU A 52 6.18 19.04 7.25
CA LEU A 52 7.04 20.16 6.82
C LEU A 52 8.47 20.06 7.36
N ASP A 53 8.75 19.08 8.22
CA ASP A 53 10.07 18.87 8.80
C ASP A 53 11.03 18.30 7.75
N GLU A 54 12.29 18.76 7.78
CA GLU A 54 13.32 18.22 6.89
C GLU A 54 13.63 16.76 7.25
N ILE A 55 13.67 15.90 6.22
CA ILE A 55 14.12 14.52 6.35
C ILE A 55 15.65 14.52 6.44
N GLY A 56 16.19 14.17 7.60
CA GLY A 56 17.62 14.01 7.82
C GLY A 56 18.19 12.72 7.24
N GLU A 57 19.39 12.32 7.69
CA GLU A 57 19.95 11.01 7.32
C GLU A 57 19.08 9.88 7.87
N GLU A 58 18.62 9.00 6.99
CA GLU A 58 17.82 7.84 7.33
C GLU A 58 18.68 6.56 7.31
N THR A 59 18.47 5.70 8.30
CA THR A 59 18.88 4.29 8.16
C THR A 59 17.99 3.58 7.14
N HIS A 60 18.43 2.42 6.66
CA HIS A 60 17.62 1.60 5.75
C HIS A 60 16.25 1.23 6.36
N GLU A 61 16.20 0.97 7.67
CA GLU A 61 14.96 0.63 8.38
C GLU A 61 14.01 1.83 8.46
N GLN A 62 14.54 3.04 8.71
CA GLN A 62 13.74 4.26 8.73
C GLN A 62 13.17 4.58 7.34
N TYR A 63 14.00 4.46 6.30
CA TYR A 63 13.56 4.60 4.92
C TYR A 63 12.43 3.61 4.59
N ALA A 64 12.61 2.32 4.92
CA ALA A 64 11.61 1.29 4.64
C ALA A 64 10.29 1.54 5.40
N LEU A 65 10.37 2.06 6.63
CA LEU A 65 9.20 2.45 7.40
C LEU A 65 8.46 3.63 6.76
N ARG A 66 9.19 4.68 6.35
CA ARG A 66 8.62 5.85 5.70
C ARG A 66 7.98 5.49 4.36
N ASP A 67 8.66 4.68 3.55
CA ASP A 67 8.15 4.19 2.27
C ASP A 67 6.83 3.41 2.44
N ARG A 68 6.78 2.47 3.38
CA ARG A 68 5.56 1.72 3.72
C ARG A 68 4.46 2.64 4.25
N ALA A 69 4.78 3.63 5.08
CA ALA A 69 3.81 4.60 5.57
C ALA A 69 3.20 5.42 4.42
N GLY A 70 4.03 5.85 3.47
CA GLY A 70 3.59 6.54 2.25
C GLY A 70 2.68 5.68 1.38
N GLU A 71 3.05 4.42 1.14
CA GLU A 71 2.20 3.46 0.40
C GLU A 71 0.83 3.31 1.06
N LEU A 72 0.78 3.13 2.38
CA LEU A 72 -0.47 2.96 3.12
C LEU A 72 -1.30 4.25 3.23
N ALA A 73 -0.66 5.42 3.20
CA ALA A 73 -1.34 6.72 3.24
C ALA A 73 -2.22 6.96 1.99
N LEU A 74 -1.92 6.31 0.85
CA LEU A 74 -2.76 6.37 -0.35
C LEU A 74 -4.19 5.84 -0.11
N ILE A 75 -4.39 4.97 0.89
CA ILE A 75 -5.73 4.55 1.31
C ILE A 75 -6.51 5.75 1.85
N GLY A 76 -5.85 6.63 2.61
CA GLY A 76 -6.42 7.88 3.13
C GLY A 76 -6.87 8.83 2.02
N LEU A 77 -6.05 8.99 0.97
CA LEU A 77 -6.42 9.74 -0.23
C LEU A 77 -7.70 9.20 -0.85
N VAL A 78 -7.73 7.89 -1.13
CA VAL A 78 -8.86 7.25 -1.81
C VAL A 78 -10.14 7.33 -0.99
N ILE A 79 -10.06 7.18 0.34
CA ILE A 79 -11.18 7.38 1.25
C ILE A 79 -11.70 8.83 1.18
N SER A 80 -10.79 9.80 1.15
CA SER A 80 -11.15 11.23 1.14
C SER A 80 -11.84 11.64 -0.16
N GLU A 81 -11.40 11.10 -1.30
CA GLU A 81 -11.96 11.42 -2.61
C GLU A 81 -13.23 10.63 -2.96
N ARG A 82 -13.29 9.34 -2.58
CA ARG A 82 -14.28 8.39 -3.09
C ARG A 82 -15.07 7.64 -2.02
N GLY A 83 -14.75 7.83 -0.74
CA GLY A 83 -15.42 7.14 0.36
C GLY A 83 -16.89 7.54 0.51
N ARG A 84 -17.78 6.55 0.55
CA ARG A 84 -19.20 6.71 0.85
C ARG A 84 -19.44 6.44 2.34
N TRP A 85 -19.82 7.47 3.07
CA TRP A 85 -19.99 7.41 4.52
C TRP A 85 -21.40 6.90 4.88
N GLU A 86 -21.49 5.66 5.35
CA GLU A 86 -22.75 4.95 5.60
C GLU A 86 -22.83 4.55 7.08
N GLY A 87 -23.60 5.31 7.87
CA GLY A 87 -23.71 5.07 9.32
C GLY A 87 -22.36 5.13 10.03
N ASP A 88 -21.94 4.00 10.58
CA ASP A 88 -20.69 3.79 11.32
C ASP A 88 -19.54 3.24 10.46
N GLU A 89 -19.76 3.11 9.15
CA GLU A 89 -18.79 2.59 8.20
C GLU A 89 -18.53 3.56 7.04
N VAL A 90 -17.45 3.29 6.31
CA VAL A 90 -17.14 3.90 5.02
C VAL A 90 -16.98 2.79 4.00
N VAL A 91 -17.70 2.91 2.89
CA VAL A 91 -17.59 2.04 1.73
C VAL A 91 -16.73 2.70 0.69
N VAL A 92 -15.69 2.02 0.22
CA VAL A 92 -14.75 2.59 -0.75
C VAL A 92 -14.19 1.49 -1.65
N ASP A 93 -14.01 1.82 -2.92
CA ASP A 93 -13.36 0.95 -3.88
C ASP A 93 -11.85 1.14 -3.80
N LEU A 94 -11.12 0.11 -3.36
CA LEU A 94 -9.66 0.13 -3.25
C LEU A 94 -9.03 -0.78 -4.29
N ASP A 95 -7.89 -0.35 -4.81
CA ASP A 95 -7.05 -1.21 -5.64
C ASP A 95 -6.57 -2.45 -4.86
N VAL A 96 -6.45 -3.58 -5.54
CA VAL A 96 -6.02 -4.85 -4.94
C VAL A 96 -4.65 -4.73 -4.29
N ALA A 97 -3.73 -3.93 -4.86
CA ALA A 97 -2.42 -3.67 -4.30
C ALA A 97 -2.52 -2.94 -2.96
N ALA A 98 -3.38 -1.92 -2.86
CA ALA A 98 -3.60 -1.16 -1.62
C ALA A 98 -4.22 -2.04 -0.52
N VAL A 99 -5.21 -2.87 -0.87
CA VAL A 99 -5.79 -3.86 0.07
C VAL A 99 -4.71 -4.85 0.53
N GLY A 100 -3.93 -5.38 -0.41
CA GLY A 100 -2.86 -6.32 -0.13
C GLY A 100 -1.77 -5.72 0.77
N ALA A 101 -1.38 -4.47 0.54
CA ALA A 101 -0.43 -3.73 1.36
C ALA A 101 -0.96 -3.57 2.80
N ALA A 102 -2.22 -3.16 2.98
CA ALA A 102 -2.83 -3.02 4.30
C ALA A 102 -2.91 -4.36 5.06
N VAL A 103 -3.30 -5.45 4.37
CA VAL A 103 -3.37 -6.79 4.98
C VAL A 103 -1.99 -7.32 5.36
N ARG A 104 -0.98 -7.12 4.50
CA ARG A 104 0.41 -7.44 4.86
C ARG A 104 0.88 -6.60 6.03
N ALA A 105 0.42 -5.35 6.12
CA ALA A 105 0.87 -4.45 7.17
C ALA A 105 0.39 -4.84 8.58
N ALA A 106 -0.68 -5.62 8.66
CA ALA A 106 -1.26 -6.12 9.90
C ALA A 106 -0.62 -7.43 10.41
N ARG A 107 0.42 -7.95 9.73
CA ARG A 107 1.12 -9.19 10.08
C ARG A 107 2.55 -8.91 10.50
#